data_AF-A0AAN5CU20-F1
#
_entry.id   AF-A0AAN5CU20-F1
#
_cell.length_a   1.000
_cell.length_b   1.000
_cell.length_c   1.000
_cell.angle_alpha   90.00
_cell.angle_beta   90.00
_cell.angle_gamma   90.00
#
_symmetry.space_group_name_H-M   'P 1'
#
loop_
_entity.id
_entity.type
_entity.pdbx_description
1 polymer ?
#
loop_
_entity_poly.entity_id
_entity_poly.type
_entity_poly.pdbx_seq_one_letter_code
_entity_poly.pdbx_strand_id
1 'polypeptide(L)'
;TLAAFAMFAIAISAHFRRESIAWILCIGFILKATEYAPFSTDQYVYYVEFNMYLYGAIKTLNVCISLCRNGKMQLSSECLSIAYYMTYLPYSTHIIVLYEEFIEQIGKRAKKDKNA
;
A
#
# COMPACT_ATOMS: atom_id res chain seq x y z
N THR A 1 10.79 -0.02 -8.87
CA THR A 1 11.20 -0.65 -7.60
C THR A 1 10.04 -0.80 -6.63
N LEU A 2 9.38 0.29 -6.23
CA LEU A 2 8.26 0.26 -5.27
C LEU A 2 7.06 -0.61 -5.73
N ALA A 3 6.62 -0.48 -6.98
CA ALA A 3 5.51 -1.29 -7.50
C ALA A 3 5.82 -2.80 -7.52
N ALA A 4 7.06 -3.17 -7.87
CA ALA A 4 7.52 -4.56 -7.84
C ALA A 4 7.54 -5.11 -6.41
N PHE A 5 8.04 -4.32 -5.46
CA PHE A 5 7.99 -4.66 -4.04
C PHE A 5 6.54 -4.85 -3.55
N ALA A 6 5.64 -3.92 -3.90
CA ALA A 6 4.25 -4.01 -3.48
C ALA A 6 3.55 -5.26 -4.02
N MET A 7 3.72 -5.57 -5.31
CA MET A 7 3.17 -6.80 -5.90
C MET A 7 3.72 -8.05 -5.20
N PHE A 8 5.01 -8.10 -4.92
CA PHE A 8 5.66 -9.21 -4.23
C PHE A 8 5.15 -9.38 -2.80
N ALA A 9 5.12 -8.29 -2.02
CA ALA A 9 4.66 -8.31 -0.63
C ALA A 9 3.18 -8.69 -0.52
N ILE A 10 2.34 -8.18 -1.43
CA ILE A 10 0.91 -8.52 -1.49
C ILE A 10 0.71 -9.99 -1.86
N ALA A 11 1.44 -10.51 -2.86
CA ALA A 11 1.33 -11.92 -3.27
C ALA A 11 1.74 -12.88 -2.15
N ILE A 12 2.85 -12.59 -1.46
CA ILE A 12 3.31 -13.39 -0.32
C ILE A 12 2.31 -13.31 0.83
N SER A 13 1.85 -12.10 1.17
CA SER A 13 0.89 -11.92 2.26
C SER A 13 -0.45 -12.58 1.95
N ALA A 14 -0.89 -12.60 0.69
CA ALA A 14 -2.08 -13.31 0.25
C ALA A 14 -1.94 -14.85 0.38
N HIS A 15 -0.73 -15.39 0.14
CA HIS A 15 -0.46 -16.83 0.25
C HIS A 15 -0.32 -17.29 1.71
N PHE A 16 0.50 -16.62 2.50
CA PHE A 16 0.79 -17.04 3.88
C PHE A 16 -0.23 -16.54 4.91
N ARG A 17 -0.87 -15.39 4.63
CA ARG A 17 -1.88 -14.75 5.50
C ARG A 17 -1.40 -14.54 6.94
N ARG A 18 -0.14 -14.14 7.10
CA ARG A 18 0.45 -13.78 8.40
C ARG A 18 0.86 -12.33 8.39
N GLU A 19 0.30 -11.54 9.30
CA GLU A 19 0.63 -10.11 9.44
C GLU A 19 2.13 -9.91 9.71
N SER A 20 2.77 -10.81 10.47
CA SER A 20 4.20 -10.72 10.79
C SER A 20 5.10 -10.74 9.54
N ILE A 21 4.72 -11.48 8.50
CA ILE A 21 5.49 -11.54 7.26
C ILE A 21 5.41 -10.20 6.52
N ALA A 22 4.21 -9.60 6.48
CA ALA A 22 4.02 -8.28 5.87
C ALA A 22 4.85 -7.21 6.60
N TRP A 23 4.85 -7.22 7.94
CA TRP A 23 5.67 -6.32 8.75
C TRP A 23 7.17 -6.47 8.47
N ILE A 24 7.68 -7.70 8.45
CA ILE A 24 9.11 -7.97 8.20
C ILE A 24 9.51 -7.48 6.81
N LEU A 25 8.68 -7.75 5.78
CA LEU A 25 8.95 -7.32 4.41
C LEU A 25 8.95 -5.78 4.28
N CYS A 26 7.95 -5.10 4.85
CA CYS A 26 7.84 -3.65 4.77
C CYS A 26 8.91 -2.91 5.57
N ILE A 27 9.24 -3.37 6.79
CA ILE A 27 10.33 -2.79 7.59
C ILE A 27 11.68 -3.03 6.90
N GLY A 28 11.93 -4.26 6.43
CA GLY A 28 13.16 -4.60 5.73
C GLY A 28 13.35 -3.77 4.47
N PHE A 29 12.29 -3.56 3.70
CA PHE A 29 12.32 -2.69 2.52
C PHE A 29 12.68 -1.25 2.85
N ILE A 30 12.11 -0.66 3.92
CA ILE A 30 12.43 0.72 4.33
C ILE A 30 13.89 0.83 4.79
N LEU A 31 14.36 -0.10 5.63
CA LEU A 31 15.73 -0.09 6.15
C LEU A 31 16.78 -0.21 5.06
N LYS A 32 16.46 -0.95 3.99
CA LYS A 32 17.34 -1.16 2.84
C LYS A 32 17.02 -0.27 1.65
N ALA A 33 16.03 0.61 1.76
CA ALA A 33 15.59 1.43 0.63
C ALA A 33 16.76 2.24 0.05
N THR A 34 17.62 2.78 0.93
CA THR A 34 18.79 3.61 0.56
C THR A 34 19.84 2.86 -0.24
N GLU A 35 19.87 1.54 -0.20
CA GLU A 35 20.79 0.70 -0.99
C GLU A 35 20.22 0.34 -2.37
N TYR A 36 18.90 0.35 -2.54
CA TYR A 36 18.22 -0.15 -3.75
C TYR A 36 17.57 0.94 -4.60
N ALA A 37 17.31 2.13 -4.03
CA ALA A 37 16.72 3.25 -4.73
C ALA A 37 17.77 4.34 -5.00
N PRO A 38 17.75 4.97 -6.20
CA PRO A 38 18.64 6.07 -6.52
C PRO A 38 18.15 7.33 -5.80
N PHE A 39 18.52 7.48 -4.53
CA PHE A 39 18.24 8.70 -3.79
C PHE A 39 19.11 9.85 -4.29
N SER A 40 18.49 11.02 -4.47
CA SER A 40 19.20 12.25 -4.78
C SER A 40 20.09 12.68 -3.62
N THR A 41 21.21 13.35 -3.94
CA THR A 41 22.09 13.98 -2.96
C THR A 41 21.57 15.34 -2.46
N ASP A 42 20.62 15.94 -3.18
CA ASP A 42 19.93 17.15 -2.72
C ASP A 42 19.02 16.82 -1.54
N GLN A 43 19.16 17.56 -0.43
CA GLN A 43 18.48 17.25 0.83
C GLN A 43 16.95 17.32 0.72
N TYR A 44 16.41 18.27 -0.05
CA TYR A 44 14.97 18.42 -0.21
C TYR A 44 14.41 17.29 -1.08
N VAL A 45 15.08 17.01 -2.20
CA VAL A 45 14.68 15.92 -3.10
C VAL A 45 14.78 14.56 -2.41
N TYR A 46 15.87 14.32 -1.66
CA TYR A 46 16.05 13.13 -0.84
C TYR A 46 14.89 12.92 0.13
N TYR A 47 14.46 13.97 0.84
CA TYR A 47 13.36 13.89 1.79
C TYR A 47 12.05 13.49 1.12
N VAL A 48 11.74 14.09 -0.04
CA VAL A 48 10.53 13.77 -0.79
C VAL A 48 10.55 12.33 -1.29
N GLU A 49 11.68 11.89 -1.85
CA GLU A 49 11.86 10.51 -2.33
C GLU A 49 11.73 9.51 -1.18
N PHE A 50 12.36 9.77 -0.03
CA PHE A 50 12.31 8.87 1.13
C PHE A 50 10.87 8.72 1.63
N ASN A 51 10.14 9.83 1.74
CA ASN A 51 8.74 9.79 2.12
C ASN A 51 7.90 9.01 1.09
N MET A 52 8.16 9.16 -0.21
CA MET A 52 7.45 8.39 -1.24
C MET A 52 7.63 6.88 -1.03
N TYR A 53 8.84 6.41 -0.74
CA TYR A 53 9.10 5.00 -0.44
C TYR A 53 8.48 4.55 0.89
N LEU A 54 8.59 5.36 1.94
CA LEU A 54 8.02 5.08 3.26
C LEU A 54 6.49 4.93 3.21
N TYR A 55 5.80 5.94 2.67
CA TYR A 55 4.33 5.91 2.57
C TYR A 55 3.85 4.83 1.59
N GLY A 56 4.62 4.56 0.53
CA GLY A 56 4.36 3.43 -0.35
C GLY A 56 4.43 2.07 0.36
N ALA A 57 5.45 1.89 1.21
CA ALA A 57 5.59 0.68 2.04
C ALA A 57 4.46 0.56 3.06
N ILE A 58 4.05 1.66 3.70
CA ILE A 58 2.92 1.68 4.65
C ILE A 58 1.60 1.31 3.96
N LYS A 59 1.32 1.85 2.76
CA LYS A 59 0.13 1.47 1.98
C LYS A 59 0.14 -0.02 1.65
N THR A 60 1.29 -0.53 1.20
CA THR A 60 1.47 -1.96 0.92
C THR A 60 1.18 -2.78 2.17
N LEU A 61 1.71 -2.38 3.33
CA LEU A 61 1.48 -3.05 4.61
C LEU A 61 -0.01 -3.06 4.98
N ASN A 62 -0.71 -1.94 4.82
CA ASN A 62 -2.15 -1.85 5.09
C ASN A 62 -2.97 -2.82 4.24
N VAL A 63 -2.67 -2.91 2.93
CA VAL A 63 -3.32 -3.89 2.04
C VAL A 63 -3.02 -5.31 2.51
N CYS A 64 -1.75 -5.61 2.84
CA CYS A 64 -1.34 -6.93 3.30
C CYS A 64 -2.05 -7.32 4.61
N ILE A 65 -2.17 -6.40 5.56
CA ILE A 65 -2.88 -6.61 6.84
C ILE A 65 -4.36 -6.86 6.58
N SER A 66 -5.01 -6.07 5.72
CA SER A 66 -6.43 -6.28 5.41
C SER A 66 -6.68 -7.64 4.73
N LEU A 67 -5.78 -8.08 3.84
CA LEU A 67 -5.84 -9.42 3.25
C LEU A 67 -5.63 -10.55 4.29
N CYS A 68 -4.79 -10.31 5.30
CA CYS A 68 -4.57 -11.28 6.39
C CYS A 68 -5.79 -11.37 7.31
N ARG A 69 -6.41 -10.24 7.66
CA ARG A 69 -7.59 -10.17 8.53
C ARG A 69 -8.84 -10.73 7.87
N ASN A 70 -9.04 -10.42 6.60
CA ASN A 70 -10.18 -10.88 5.83
C ASN A 70 -9.84 -12.14 5.04
N GLY A 71 -9.78 -13.29 5.72
CA GLY A 71 -9.48 -14.58 5.09
C GLY A 71 -10.46 -15.03 3.98
N LYS A 72 -11.57 -14.33 3.77
CA LYS A 72 -12.49 -14.60 2.65
C LYS A 72 -12.20 -13.75 1.41
N MET A 73 -11.37 -12.70 1.51
CA MET A 73 -10.99 -11.89 0.36
C MET A 73 -10.11 -12.71 -0.60
N GLN A 74 -10.52 -12.74 -1.86
CA GLN A 74 -9.74 -13.30 -2.95
C GLN A 74 -8.98 -12.18 -3.65
N LEU A 75 -7.67 -12.36 -3.85
CA LEU A 75 -6.81 -11.38 -4.50
C LEU A 75 -7.29 -11.03 -5.91
N SER A 76 -7.89 -11.99 -6.63
CA SER A 76 -8.44 -11.80 -7.98
C SER A 76 -9.59 -10.78 -8.03
N SER A 77 -10.50 -10.84 -7.06
CA SER A 77 -11.66 -9.94 -6.96
C SER A 77 -11.25 -8.51 -6.57
N GLU A 78 -10.25 -8.40 -5.69
CA GLU A 78 -9.85 -7.11 -5.11
C GLU A 78 -8.68 -6.43 -5.84
N CYS A 79 -8.12 -7.06 -6.87
CA CYS A 79 -6.95 -6.55 -7.59
C CYS A 79 -7.15 -5.12 -8.11
N LEU A 80 -8.35 -4.81 -8.62
CA LEU A 80 -8.69 -3.48 -9.12
C LEU A 80 -8.79 -2.45 -7.97
N SER A 81 -9.43 -2.81 -6.86
CA SER A 81 -9.52 -1.99 -5.64
C SER A 81 -8.13 -1.68 -5.07
N ILE A 82 -7.25 -2.68 -5.03
CA ILE A 82 -5.85 -2.55 -4.60
C ILE A 82 -5.09 -1.61 -5.54
N ALA A 83 -5.25 -1.77 -6.85
CA ALA A 83 -4.62 -0.87 -7.82
C ALA A 83 -5.04 0.58 -7.61
N TYR A 84 -6.35 0.85 -7.45
CA TYR A 84 -6.84 2.20 -7.18
C TYR A 84 -6.28 2.78 -5.88
N TYR A 85 -6.24 1.99 -4.80
CA TYR A 85 -5.66 2.41 -3.52
C TYR A 85 -4.16 2.75 -3.64
N MET A 86 -3.41 1.93 -4.37
CA MET A 86 -1.97 2.14 -4.58
C MET A 86 -1.70 3.36 -5.48
N THR A 87 -2.55 3.63 -6.46
CA THR A 87 -2.46 4.82 -7.33
C THR A 87 -3.00 6.10 -6.70
N TYR A 88 -3.75 6.00 -5.60
CA TYR A 88 -4.32 7.16 -4.92
C TYR A 88 -3.20 8.11 -4.50
N LEU A 89 -3.12 9.28 -5.16
CA LEU A 89 -2.01 10.25 -5.14
C LEU A 89 -1.76 10.88 -3.73
N PRO A 90 -0.69 11.65 -3.53
CA PRO A 90 0.16 11.68 -2.34
C PRO A 90 -0.36 12.66 -1.28
N TYR A 91 -1.66 12.89 -1.15
CA TYR A 91 -2.18 13.45 0.11
C TYR A 91 -1.98 12.45 1.27
N SER A 92 -1.57 11.20 0.96
CA SER A 92 -1.19 10.20 1.95
C SER A 92 0.14 10.44 2.64
N THR A 93 0.92 11.46 2.26
CA THR A 93 2.06 11.92 3.10
C THR A 93 1.58 12.69 4.33
N HIS A 94 0.30 13.08 4.39
CA HIS A 94 -0.28 13.77 5.54
C HIS A 94 -1.31 12.92 6.28
N ILE A 95 -2.03 12.02 5.58
CA ILE A 95 -3.04 11.16 6.20
C ILE A 95 -2.89 9.73 5.69
N ILE A 96 -2.57 8.80 6.59
CA ILE A 96 -2.56 7.36 6.28
C ILE A 96 -4.00 6.87 6.29
N VAL A 97 -4.61 6.73 5.12
CA VAL A 97 -5.95 6.15 4.97
C VAL A 97 -5.85 4.63 4.99
N LEU A 98 -6.63 3.96 5.84
CA LEU A 98 -6.69 2.51 5.89
C LEU A 98 -7.38 1.96 4.62
N TYR A 99 -6.92 0.82 4.13
CA TYR A 99 -7.47 0.21 2.90
C TYR A 99 -8.98 -0.08 3.01
N GLU A 100 -9.43 -0.53 4.17
CA GLU A 100 -10.84 -0.85 4.43
C GLU A 100 -11.72 0.40 4.37
N GLU A 101 -11.26 1.50 4.99
CA GLU A 101 -11.96 2.79 4.95
C GLU A 101 -12.00 3.35 3.52
N PHE A 102 -10.94 3.16 2.75
CA PHE A 102 -10.90 3.56 1.34
C PHE A 102 -11.96 2.85 0.50
N ILE A 103 -12.09 1.53 0.64
CA ILE A 103 -13.13 0.75 -0.03
C ILE A 103 -14.52 1.21 0.39
N GLU A 104 -14.73 1.42 1.69
CA GLU A 104 -16.02 1.82 2.22
C GLU A 104 -16.46 3.19 1.66
N GLN A 105 -15.53 4.14 1.59
CA GLN A 105 -15.81 5.48 1.04
C GLN A 105 -16.10 5.44 -0.46
N ILE A 106 -15.37 4.65 -1.24
CA ILE A 106 -15.65 4.46 -2.67
C ILE A 106 -17.01 3.81 -2.86
N GLY A 107 -17.33 2.77 -2.07
CA GLY A 107 -18.62 2.10 -2.11
C GLY A 107 -19.79 3.04 -1.77
N LYS A 108 -19.61 3.92 -0.77
CA LYS A 108 -20.59 4.95 -0.42
C LYS A 108 -20.82 5.96 -1.56
N ARG A 109 -19.75 6.42 -2.22
CA ARG A 109 -19.85 7.35 -3.36
C ARG A 109 -20.54 6.71 -4.56
N ALA A 110 -20.15 5.48 -4.92
CA ALA A 110 -20.76 4.76 -6.04
C ALA A 110 -22.27 4.49 -5.83
N LYS A 111 -22.72 4.33 -4.58
CA LYS A 111 -24.15 4.22 -4.26
C LYS A 111 -24.88 5.56 -4.31
N LYS A 112 -24.22 6.66 -3.92
CA LYS A 112 -24.79 8.01 -3.98
C LYS A 112 -25.08 8.44 -5.42
N ASP A 113 -24.15 8.16 -6.35
CA ASP A 113 -24.30 8.53 -7.76
C ASP A 113 -25.38 7.70 -8.50
N LYS A 114 -25.76 6.53 -7.98
CA LYS A 114 -26.86 5.71 -8.53
C LYS A 114 -28.25 6.14 -8.07
N ASN A 115 -28.32 6.96 -7.01
CA ASN A 115 -29.55 7.43 -6.40
C ASN A 115 -29.83 8.91 -6.68
N ALA A 116 -28.98 9.56 -7.50
CA ALA A 116 -29.12 10.93 -7.99
C ALA A 116 -29.57 10.90 -9.46
#